data_AF-A0A8S1E9C8-F1
#
_entry.id   AF-A0A8S1E9C8-F1
#
_cell.length_a   1.000
_cell.length_b   1.000
_cell.length_c   1.000
_cell.angle_alpha   90.00
_cell.angle_beta   90.00
_cell.angle_gamma   90.00
#
_symmetry.space_group_name_H-M   'P 1'
#
loop_
_entity.id
_entity.type
_entity.pdbx_description
1 polymer ?
#
loop_
_entity_poly.entity_id
_entity_poly.type
_entity_poly.pdbx_seq_one_letter_code
_entity_poly.pdbx_strand_id
1 'polypeptide(L)'
;MDSLKWVLLHAHIWYAICDLLYSKLVVPYMFFPIGGGIPAGLLSEWNINGLIQMYCAATGLVGIIGPFIVCVMPILYVVSSIMTSYYNQVLNNMVYVLISHHGFLNTILMVVLFAPYREYTKSLICIKKEKCATVSIHIETKHALKLT
;
A
#
# COMPACT_ATOMS: atom_id res chain seq x y z
N MET A 1 18.23 -8.81 1.35
CA MET A 1 17.86 -8.04 0.14
C MET A 1 16.94 -8.82 -0.79
N ASP A 2 16.91 -10.16 -0.73
CA ASP A 2 16.09 -10.96 -1.67
C ASP A 2 14.58 -10.82 -1.48
N SER A 3 14.11 -10.54 -0.26
CA SER A 3 12.69 -10.25 0.01
C SER A 3 12.21 -8.95 -0.64
N LEU A 4 13.09 -7.95 -0.80
CA LEU A 4 12.75 -6.68 -1.44
C LEU A 4 12.54 -6.86 -2.95
N LYS A 5 13.30 -7.77 -3.58
CA LYS A 5 13.16 -8.10 -5.01
C LYS A 5 11.76 -8.60 -5.33
N TRP A 6 11.19 -9.44 -4.47
CA TRP A 6 9.83 -9.96 -4.62
C TRP A 6 8.76 -8.87 -4.51
N VAL A 7 8.93 -7.90 -3.61
CA VAL A 7 7.96 -6.81 -3.47
C VAL A 7 8.06 -5.85 -4.66
N LEU A 8 9.28 -5.55 -5.11
CA LEU A 8 9.48 -4.72 -6.30
C LEU A 8 8.91 -5.40 -7.55
N LEU A 9 9.08 -6.73 -7.68
CA LEU A 9 8.48 -7.53 -8.74
C LEU A 9 6.96 -7.51 -8.66
N HIS A 10 6.38 -7.70 -7.47
CA HIS A 10 4.93 -7.64 -7.28
C HIS A 10 4.36 -6.27 -7.69
N ALA A 11 5.02 -5.18 -7.30
CA ALA A 11 4.64 -3.83 -7.73
C ALA A 11 4.70 -3.69 -9.27
N HIS A 12 5.80 -4.14 -9.90
CA HIS A 12 5.93 -4.10 -11.36
C HIS A 12 4.87 -4.92 -12.08
N ILE A 13 4.53 -6.11 -11.57
CA ILE A 13 3.44 -6.93 -12.12
C ILE A 13 2.12 -6.16 -12.06
N TRP A 14 1.85 -5.46 -10.96
CA TRP A 14 0.62 -4.70 -10.79
C TRP A 14 0.52 -3.48 -11.73
N TYR A 15 1.63 -2.76 -11.90
CA TYR A 15 1.70 -1.69 -12.90
C TYR A 15 1.57 -2.23 -14.33
N ALA A 16 2.24 -3.34 -14.65
CA ALA A 16 2.12 -3.98 -15.96
C ALA A 16 0.68 -4.45 -16.26
N ILE A 17 -0.01 -5.00 -15.26
CA ILE A 17 -1.43 -5.36 -15.38
C ILE A 17 -2.30 -4.12 -15.60
N CYS A 18 -2.08 -3.04 -14.85
CA CYS A 18 -2.81 -1.79 -15.04
C CYS A 18 -2.57 -1.21 -16.45
N ASP A 19 -1.34 -1.17 -16.93
CA ASP A 19 -0.99 -0.68 -18.27
C ASP A 19 -1.66 -1.53 -19.37
N LEU A 20 -1.65 -2.86 -19.22
CA LEU A 20 -2.35 -3.76 -20.15
C LEU A 20 -3.87 -3.58 -20.09
N LEU A 21 -4.42 -3.36 -18.88
CA LEU A 21 -5.85 -3.12 -18.69
C LEU A 21 -6.31 -1.89 -19.47
N TYR A 22 -5.62 -0.75 -19.38
CA TYR A 22 -6.02 0.47 -20.11
C TYR A 22 -5.67 0.48 -21.58
N SER A 23 -4.60 -0.21 -21.98
CA SER A 23 -4.12 -0.14 -23.37
C SER A 23 -4.77 -1.16 -24.31
N LYS A 24 -5.18 -2.34 -23.79
CA LYS A 24 -5.61 -3.47 -24.65
C LYS A 24 -6.89 -4.15 -24.19
N LEU A 25 -7.10 -4.33 -22.89
CA LEU A 25 -8.22 -5.12 -22.37
C LEU A 25 -9.50 -4.31 -22.21
N VAL A 26 -9.40 -3.12 -21.65
CA VAL A 26 -10.49 -2.18 -21.37
C VAL A 26 -10.06 -0.78 -21.80
N VAL A 27 -10.11 -0.54 -23.11
CA VAL A 27 -9.95 0.78 -23.74
C VAL A 27 -11.23 1.58 -23.51
N PRO A 28 -11.21 2.64 -22.68
CA PRO A 28 -12.39 3.46 -22.46
C PRO A 28 -12.64 4.33 -23.69
N TYR A 29 -13.65 4.00 -24.50
CA TYR A 29 -14.07 4.86 -25.59
C TYR A 29 -15.00 5.93 -25.04
N MET A 30 -14.49 7.15 -24.82
CA MET A 30 -15.26 8.27 -24.29
C MET A 30 -15.93 9.06 -25.42
N PHE A 31 -17.22 9.34 -25.28
CA PHE A 31 -17.99 10.13 -26.24
C PHE A 31 -17.99 11.61 -25.84
N PHE A 32 -16.91 12.36 -26.05
CA PHE A 32 -16.90 13.78 -25.70
C PHE A 32 -17.90 14.58 -26.57
N PRO A 33 -18.74 15.49 -26.02
CA PRO A 33 -18.80 15.99 -24.63
C PRO A 33 -19.78 15.25 -23.70
N ILE A 34 -20.39 14.16 -24.16
CA ILE A 34 -21.31 13.35 -23.36
C ILE A 34 -20.49 12.61 -22.29
N GLY A 35 -20.92 12.67 -21.03
CA GLY A 35 -20.31 11.93 -19.91
C GLY A 35 -20.62 10.43 -19.97
N GLY A 36 -20.27 9.79 -21.09
CA GLY A 36 -20.54 8.40 -21.36
C GLY A 36 -19.38 7.76 -22.11
N GLY A 37 -19.17 6.48 -21.87
CA GLY A 37 -18.20 5.68 -22.61
C GLY A 37 -18.55 4.21 -22.57
N ILE A 38 -18.12 3.49 -23.61
CA ILE A 38 -18.24 2.03 -23.67
C ILE A 38 -16.84 1.45 -23.44
N PRO A 39 -16.68 0.45 -22.56
CA PRO A 39 -15.44 -0.30 -22.48
C PRO A 39 -15.27 -1.12 -23.77
N ALA A 40 -14.34 -0.71 -24.61
CA ALA A 40 -13.96 -1.42 -25.84
C ALA A 40 -12.62 -2.11 -25.61
N GLY A 41 -12.35 -3.25 -26.25
CA GLY A 41 -11.09 -3.98 -26.09
C GLY A 41 -11.29 -5.48 -26.07
N LEU A 42 -10.21 -6.22 -25.81
CA LEU A 42 -10.21 -7.69 -25.88
C LEU A 42 -11.29 -8.33 -25.00
N LEU A 43 -11.59 -7.75 -23.82
CA LEU A 43 -12.62 -8.30 -22.94
C LEU A 43 -14.03 -8.13 -23.52
N SER A 44 -14.25 -7.07 -24.30
CA SER A 44 -15.49 -6.82 -25.03
C SER A 44 -15.64 -7.79 -26.21
N GLU A 45 -14.54 -8.09 -26.91
CA GLU A 45 -14.50 -9.12 -27.97
C GLU A 45 -14.81 -10.52 -27.44
N TRP A 46 -14.41 -10.82 -26.21
CA TRP A 46 -14.76 -12.07 -25.52
C TRP A 46 -16.14 -12.07 -24.85
N ASN A 47 -16.98 -11.07 -25.14
CA ASN A 47 -18.36 -10.96 -24.64
C ASN A 47 -18.44 -10.93 -23.09
N ILE A 48 -17.41 -10.39 -22.42
CA ILE A 48 -17.43 -10.20 -20.96
C ILE A 48 -18.34 -9.00 -20.64
N ASN A 49 -19.16 -9.14 -19.60
CA ASN A 49 -20.09 -8.10 -19.18
C ASN A 49 -19.38 -6.75 -18.97
N GLY A 50 -19.87 -5.70 -19.63
CA GLY A 50 -19.29 -4.35 -19.56
C GLY A 50 -19.18 -3.80 -18.14
N LEU A 51 -20.08 -4.17 -17.22
CA LEU A 51 -19.99 -3.75 -15.81
C LEU A 51 -18.71 -4.25 -15.14
N ILE A 52 -18.31 -5.48 -15.43
CA ILE A 52 -17.08 -6.07 -14.87
C ILE A 52 -15.86 -5.34 -15.44
N GLN A 53 -15.87 -5.04 -16.73
CA GLN A 53 -14.79 -4.28 -17.38
C GLN A 53 -14.64 -2.89 -16.76
N MET A 54 -15.77 -2.19 -16.57
CA MET A 54 -15.80 -0.87 -15.94
C MET A 54 -15.35 -0.90 -14.47
N TYR A 55 -15.71 -1.94 -13.71
CA TYR A 55 -15.25 -2.09 -12.33
C TYR A 55 -13.74 -2.30 -12.23
N CYS A 56 -13.17 -3.18 -13.08
CA CYS A 56 -11.73 -3.44 -13.13
C CYS A 56 -10.95 -2.18 -13.51
N ALA A 57 -11.41 -1.45 -14.53
CA ALA A 57 -10.80 -0.18 -14.93
C ALA A 57 -10.97 0.90 -13.85
N ALA A 58 -12.13 1.05 -13.23
CA ALA A 58 -12.31 2.03 -12.15
C ALA A 58 -11.35 1.74 -10.97
N THR A 59 -11.17 0.48 -10.61
CA THR A 59 -10.29 0.07 -9.50
C THR A 59 -8.82 0.41 -9.78
N GLY A 60 -8.33 0.15 -11.00
CA GLY A 60 -6.97 0.53 -11.38
C GLY A 60 -6.75 2.05 -11.36
N LEU A 61 -7.75 2.82 -11.78
CA LEU A 61 -7.68 4.29 -11.91
C LEU A 61 -7.61 4.92 -10.53
N VAL A 62 -8.43 4.41 -9.60
CA VAL A 62 -8.37 4.81 -8.19
C VAL A 62 -7.00 4.49 -7.58
N GLY A 63 -6.40 3.34 -7.93
CA GLY A 63 -5.06 2.97 -7.46
C GLY A 63 -3.96 3.94 -7.92
N ILE A 64 -4.07 4.47 -9.14
CA ILE A 64 -3.10 5.43 -9.70
C ILE A 64 -3.40 6.85 -9.22
N ILE A 65 -4.64 7.31 -9.34
CA ILE A 65 -5.05 8.70 -9.08
C ILE A 65 -5.14 8.99 -7.57
N GLY A 66 -5.50 8.00 -6.75
CA GLY A 66 -5.70 8.16 -5.31
C GLY A 66 -4.51 8.83 -4.59
N PRO A 67 -3.27 8.33 -4.77
CA PRO A 67 -2.07 8.98 -4.23
C PRO A 67 -1.87 10.42 -4.72
N PHE A 68 -2.18 10.72 -5.99
CA PHE A 68 -2.08 12.09 -6.50
C PHE A 68 -3.12 13.01 -5.85
N ILE A 69 -4.36 12.56 -5.68
CA ILE A 69 -5.38 13.37 -4.99
C ILE A 69 -4.95 13.64 -3.55
N VAL A 70 -4.55 12.60 -2.81
CA VAL A 70 -4.24 12.71 -1.38
C VAL A 70 -2.96 13.53 -1.12
N CYS A 71 -2.01 13.55 -2.06
CA CYS A 71 -0.77 14.31 -1.90
C CYS A 71 -0.82 15.70 -2.57
N VAL A 72 -1.33 15.80 -3.80
CA VAL A 72 -1.27 17.03 -4.60
C VAL A 72 -2.39 18.01 -4.22
N MET A 73 -3.62 17.55 -3.98
CA MET A 73 -4.73 18.45 -3.64
C MET A 73 -4.48 19.24 -2.35
N PRO A 74 -3.98 18.64 -1.25
CA PRO A 74 -3.65 19.40 -0.06
C PRO A 74 -2.56 20.45 -0.27
N ILE A 75 -1.55 20.15 -1.10
CA ILE A 75 -0.47 21.09 -1.44
C ILE A 75 -1.05 22.28 -2.21
N LEU A 76 -1.88 22.02 -3.22
CA LEU A 76 -2.54 23.08 -4.00
C LEU A 76 -3.42 23.97 -3.12
N TYR A 77 -4.17 23.38 -2.17
CA TYR A 77 -4.95 24.13 -1.21
C TYR A 77 -4.07 25.03 -0.31
N VAL A 78 -2.98 24.49 0.26
CA VAL A 78 -2.09 25.26 1.14
C VAL A 78 -1.44 26.42 0.37
N VAL A 79 -0.94 26.17 -0.84
CA VAL A 79 -0.33 27.20 -1.68
C VAL A 79 -1.33 28.29 -2.05
N SER A 80 -2.53 27.91 -2.50
CA SER A 80 -3.58 28.89 -2.85
C SER A 80 -4.07 29.69 -1.63
N SER A 81 -4.20 29.04 -0.46
CA SER A 81 -4.54 29.69 0.81
C SER A 81 -3.52 30.77 1.19
N ILE A 82 -2.22 30.49 1.04
CA ILE A 82 -1.15 31.45 1.32
C ILE A 82 -1.18 32.60 0.31
N MET A 83 -1.25 32.30 -0.99
CA MET A 83 -1.25 33.32 -2.05
C MET A 83 -2.43 34.29 -1.96
N THR A 84 -3.60 33.78 -1.55
CA THR A 84 -4.84 34.58 -1.43
C THR A 84 -5.07 35.11 -0.03
N SER A 85 -4.21 34.78 0.95
CA SER A 85 -4.44 35.03 2.38
C SER A 85 -5.80 34.49 2.88
N TYR A 86 -6.29 33.41 2.29
CA TYR A 86 -7.55 32.77 2.64
C TYR A 86 -7.35 31.81 3.81
N TYR A 87 -8.01 32.07 4.93
CA TYR A 87 -7.94 31.24 6.13
C TYR A 87 -9.25 30.52 6.40
N ASN A 88 -9.20 29.19 6.46
CA ASN A 88 -10.33 28.36 6.83
C ASN A 88 -9.86 27.23 7.76
N GLN A 89 -10.19 27.36 9.04
CA GLN A 89 -9.74 26.42 10.08
C GLN A 89 -10.19 24.97 9.80
N VAL A 90 -11.41 24.78 9.29
CA VAL A 90 -11.95 23.44 8.99
C VAL A 90 -11.14 22.80 7.88
N LEU A 91 -10.95 23.49 6.76
CA LEU A 91 -10.18 22.97 5.62
C LEU A 91 -8.71 22.75 5.97
N ASN A 92 -8.11 23.65 6.75
CA ASN A 92 -6.74 23.49 7.27
C ASN A 92 -6.62 22.20 8.10
N ASN A 93 -7.52 22.01 9.06
CA ASN A 93 -7.54 20.79 9.89
C ASN A 93 -7.74 19.53 9.04
N MET A 94 -8.63 19.57 8.04
CA MET A 94 -8.87 18.44 7.15
C MET A 94 -7.63 18.07 6.35
N VAL A 95 -6.88 19.06 5.84
CA VAL A 95 -5.63 18.82 5.10
C VAL A 95 -4.59 18.10 5.97
N TYR A 96 -4.40 18.53 7.23
CA TYR A 96 -3.47 17.86 8.13
C TYR A 96 -3.91 16.43 8.47
N VAL A 97 -5.21 16.21 8.69
CA VAL A 97 -5.76 14.87 8.95
C VAL A 97 -5.53 13.95 7.74
N LEU A 98 -5.81 14.42 6.51
CA LEU A 98 -5.64 13.63 5.29
C LEU A 98 -4.18 13.20 5.06
N ILE A 99 -3.24 14.14 5.15
CA ILE A 99 -1.81 13.86 4.97
C ILE A 99 -1.32 12.89 6.05
N SER A 100 -1.71 13.13 7.31
CA SER A 100 -1.31 12.28 8.44
C SER A 100 -1.85 10.86 8.31
N HIS A 101 -3.14 10.70 7.97
CA HIS A 101 -3.75 9.38 7.78
C HIS A 101 -3.07 8.60 6.65
N HIS A 102 -2.73 9.28 5.55
CA HIS A 102 -2.03 8.65 4.44
C HIS A 102 -0.64 8.14 4.84
N GLY A 103 0.16 8.97 5.53
CA GLY A 103 1.47 8.56 6.03
C GLY A 103 1.39 7.42 7.05
N PHE A 104 0.39 7.44 7.93
CA PHE A 104 0.15 6.38 8.90
C PHE A 104 -0.24 5.05 8.25
N LEU A 105 -1.20 5.07 7.32
CA LEU A 105 -1.60 3.87 6.57
C LEU A 105 -0.43 3.32 5.75
N ASN A 106 0.35 4.17 5.08
CA ASN A 106 1.56 3.73 4.38
C ASN A 106 2.55 3.06 5.33
N THR A 107 2.75 3.58 6.54
CA THR A 107 3.63 2.97 7.54
C THR A 107 3.15 1.57 7.94
N ILE A 108 1.85 1.40 8.20
CA ILE A 108 1.26 0.09 8.50
C ILE A 108 1.45 -0.86 7.31
N LEU A 109 1.15 -0.41 6.10
CA LEU A 109 1.30 -1.21 4.88
C LEU A 109 2.75 -1.65 4.69
N MET A 110 3.73 -0.78 4.96
CA MET A 110 5.15 -1.14 4.91
C MET A 110 5.47 -2.28 5.87
N VAL A 111 5.01 -2.19 7.12
CA VAL A 111 5.26 -3.24 8.13
C VAL A 111 4.53 -4.55 7.81
N VAL A 112 3.31 -4.50 7.28
CA VAL A 112 2.51 -5.69 6.99
C VAL A 112 2.98 -6.40 5.72
N LEU A 113 3.13 -5.65 4.62
CA LEU A 113 3.39 -6.21 3.29
C LEU A 113 4.86 -6.59 3.10
N PHE A 114 5.80 -5.82 3.65
CA PHE A 114 7.22 -6.05 3.41
C PHE A 114 7.81 -6.99 4.47
N ALA A 115 8.13 -8.22 4.05
CA ALA A 115 8.79 -9.21 4.88
C ALA A 115 10.01 -8.69 5.70
N PRO A 116 10.96 -7.90 5.13
CA PRO A 116 12.11 -7.44 5.92
C PRO A 116 11.70 -6.49 7.05
N TYR A 117 10.70 -5.64 6.81
CA TYR A 117 10.15 -4.75 7.84
C TYR A 117 9.36 -5.54 8.90
N ARG A 118 8.57 -6.53 8.48
CA ARG A 118 7.79 -7.38 9.38
C ARG A 118 8.67 -8.22 10.30
N GLU A 119 9.71 -8.86 9.76
CA GLU A 119 10.63 -9.72 10.50
C GLU A 119 11.46 -8.91 11.50
N TYR A 120 11.94 -7.74 11.08
CA TYR A 120 12.63 -6.82 11.96
C TYR A 120 11.72 -6.26 13.06
N THR A 121 10.49 -5.86 12.73
CA THR A 121 9.52 -5.39 13.74
C THR A 121 9.18 -6.50 14.74
N LYS A 122 9.02 -7.75 14.26
CA LYS A 122 8.84 -8.91 15.13
C LYS A 122 10.03 -9.17 16.04
N SER A 123 11.27 -8.98 15.59
CA SER A 123 12.45 -9.18 16.42
C SER A 123 12.62 -8.09 17.50
N LEU A 124 12.09 -6.89 17.27
CA LEU A 124 12.03 -5.82 18.28
C LEU A 124 10.94 -6.07 19.33
N ILE A 125 9.76 -6.53 18.91
CA ILE A 125 8.60 -6.74 19.79
C ILE A 125 8.69 -8.07 20.55
N CYS A 126 9.22 -9.13 19.91
CA CYS A 126 9.57 -10.36 20.61
C CYS A 126 10.87 -10.13 21.38
N ILE A 127 10.75 -9.70 22.65
CA ILE A 127 11.80 -9.83 23.66
C ILE A 127 12.45 -11.21 23.46
N LYS A 128 13.77 -11.24 23.22
CA LYS A 128 14.54 -12.48 23.32
C LYS A 128 14.16 -13.09 24.66
N LYS A 129 13.39 -14.19 24.68
CA LYS A 129 13.40 -15.10 25.82
C LYS A 129 14.84 -15.57 25.92
N GLU A 130 15.62 -14.91 26.77
CA GLU A 130 16.94 -15.40 27.12
C GLU A 130 16.76 -16.85 27.58
N LYS A 131 17.47 -17.77 26.92
CA LYS A 131 17.65 -19.12 27.43
C LYS A 131 18.55 -19.04 28.68
N CYS A 132 18.07 -18.44 29.77
CA CYS A 132 18.80 -18.36 31.03
C CYS A 132 18.52 -19.58 31.95
N ALA A 133 17.74 -20.55 31.50
CA ALA A 133 17.38 -21.71 32.33
C ALA A 133 18.11 -23.02 31.97
N THR A 134 18.62 -23.18 30.74
CA THR A 134 19.14 -24.49 30.29
C THR A 134 20.59 -24.75 30.71
N VAL A 135 21.40 -23.70 30.94
CA VAL A 135 22.81 -23.86 31.34
C VAL A 135 22.93 -24.20 32.82
N SER A 136 22.08 -23.61 33.68
CA SER A 136 22.13 -23.80 35.13
C SER A 136 21.80 -25.24 35.55
N ILE A 137 20.79 -25.87 34.92
CA ILE A 137 20.35 -27.24 35.23
C ILE A 137 21.43 -28.27 34.87
N HIS A 138 22.24 -28.01 33.82
CA HIS A 138 23.29 -28.94 33.38
C HIS A 138 24.54 -28.92 34.27
N ILE A 139 24.79 -27.81 34.98
CA ILE A 139 25.91 -27.69 35.93
C ILE A 139 25.54 -28.35 37.26
N GLU A 140 24.32 -28.12 37.75
CA GLU A 140 23.83 -28.70 39.01
C GLU A 140 23.75 -30.23 38.96
N THR A 141 23.24 -30.78 37.85
CA THR A 141 23.16 -32.23 37.64
C THR A 141 24.53 -32.90 37.49
N LYS A 142 25.50 -32.24 36.86
CA LYS A 142 26.89 -32.74 36.80
C LYS A 142 27.60 -32.72 38.14
N HIS A 143 27.28 -31.76 39.01
CA HIS A 143 27.86 -31.71 40.35
C HIS A 143 27.23 -32.74 41.29
N ALA A 144 25.91 -32.96 41.18
CA ALA A 144 25.19 -33.98 41.95
C ALA A 144 25.62 -35.42 41.59
N LEU A 145 25.85 -35.72 40.31
CA LEU A 145 26.31 -37.03 39.83
C LEU A 145 27.77 -37.36 40.19
N LYS A 146 28.56 -36.39 40.66
CA LYS A 146 29.96 -36.60 41.04
C LYS A 146 30.16 -36.86 42.54
N LEU A 147 29.08 -36.78 43.33
CA LEU A 147 29.06 -36.93 44.79
C LEU A 147 28.29 -38.17 45.27
N THR A 148 27.81 -39.00 44.35
CA THR A 148 27.17 -40.31 44.58
C THR A 148 28.00 -41.41 43.94
#